data_AF-A0A7V5YRM8-F1
#
_entry.id   AF-A0A7V5YRM8-F1
#
_cell.length_a   1.000
_cell.length_b   1.000
_cell.length_c   1.000
_cell.angle_alpha   90.00
_cell.angle_beta   90.00
_cell.angle_gamma   90.00
#
_symmetry.space_group_name_H-M   'P 1'
#
loop_
_entity.id
_entity.type
_entity.pdbx_description
1 polymer ?
#
loop_
_entity_poly.entity_id
_entity_poly.type
_entity_poly.pdbx_seq_one_letter_code
_entity_poly.pdbx_strand_id
1 'polypeptide(L)'
;MSGEPAMTCADIDQLLSEYVEGTLGGGLRQQVEAHLEECAGCRQMVADAQLAWQFVQRAPEVTLPPLLTNSILFHLTREASAYRSGLWGWLERFLEPVLQPRFAMGMAMTILSISLLGRFALGPQRPRRWEELHPVRVWSGVQLQARRVTNALVRQYEDLRVVWEIRNRLEQWAEQVRNTTDEPVVEQRPAGSEEPPQEGENP
;
A
#
# COMPACT_ATOMS: atom_id res chain seq x y z
N MET A 1 37.68 13.16 14.81
CA MET A 1 36.87 11.96 14.53
C MET A 1 35.49 12.24 15.09
N SER A 2 34.67 12.93 14.30
CA SER A 2 33.30 13.26 14.69
C SER A 2 32.47 12.01 14.49
N GLY A 3 32.09 11.32 15.58
CA GLY A 3 31.15 10.22 15.49
C GLY A 3 29.80 10.75 15.05
N GLU A 4 29.29 10.26 13.93
CA GLU A 4 27.88 10.42 13.61
C GLU A 4 27.05 9.81 14.76
N PRO A 5 26.06 10.52 15.31
CA PRO A 5 25.19 9.94 16.31
C PRO A 5 24.44 8.77 15.67
N ALA A 6 24.42 7.62 16.33
CA ALA A 6 23.77 6.40 15.84
C ALA A 6 22.24 6.58 15.61
N MET A 7 21.67 7.69 16.09
CA MET A 7 20.27 8.08 15.99
C MET A 7 20.17 9.59 15.79
N THR A 8 19.41 10.02 14.79
CA THR A 8 19.10 11.42 14.54
C THR A 8 17.77 11.85 15.17
N CYS A 9 17.56 13.16 15.33
CA CYS A 9 16.28 13.69 15.83
C CYS A 9 15.10 13.31 14.91
N ALA A 10 15.34 13.15 13.61
CA ALA A 10 14.32 12.74 12.65
C ALA A 10 13.88 11.28 12.86
N ASP A 11 14.81 10.41 13.26
CA ASP A 11 14.49 9.03 13.60
C ASP A 11 13.59 8.95 14.85
N ILE A 12 13.77 9.86 15.81
CA ILE A 12 12.87 9.96 16.97
C ILE A 12 11.45 10.34 16.56
N ASP A 13 11.28 11.32 15.67
CA ASP A 13 9.94 11.72 15.20
C ASP A 13 9.17 10.53 14.60
N GLN A 14 9.88 9.67 13.86
CA GLN A 14 9.29 8.47 13.27
C GLN A 14 8.91 7.43 14.33
N LEU A 15 9.75 7.25 15.36
CA LEU A 15 9.56 6.25 16.41
C LEU A 15 8.70 6.75 17.58
N LEU A 16 8.34 8.03 17.60
CA LEU A 16 7.69 8.71 18.72
C LEU A 16 6.39 8.03 19.15
N SER A 17 5.52 7.70 18.18
CA SER A 17 4.23 7.07 18.46
C SER A 17 4.40 5.69 19.09
N GLU A 18 5.25 4.84 18.51
CA GLU A 18 5.54 3.50 19.06
C GLU A 18 6.23 3.57 20.44
N TYR A 19 7.07 4.58 20.66
CA TYR A 19 7.74 4.80 21.94
C TYR A 19 6.74 5.22 23.04
N VAL A 20 5.85 6.17 22.75
CA VAL A 20 4.84 6.67 23.70
C VAL A 20 3.76 5.62 24.00
N GLU A 21 3.36 4.84 22.99
CA GLU A 21 2.44 3.70 23.16
C GLU A 21 3.09 2.50 23.87
N GLY A 22 4.42 2.45 23.97
CA GLY A 22 5.16 1.35 24.59
C GLY A 22 5.26 0.10 23.72
N THR A 23 5.03 0.21 22.42
CA THR A 23 5.08 -0.90 21.44
C THR A 23 6.44 -1.05 20.76
N LEU A 24 7.37 -0.12 21.02
CA LEU A 24 8.72 -0.14 20.49
C LEU A 24 9.57 -1.30 21.07
N GLY A 25 10.32 -1.99 20.20
CA GLY A 25 11.20 -3.10 20.62
C GLY A 25 12.38 -2.63 21.48
N GLY A 26 12.81 -3.46 22.44
CA GLY A 26 13.79 -3.08 23.47
C GLY A 26 15.13 -2.52 22.95
N GLY A 27 15.67 -3.04 21.84
CA GLY A 27 16.92 -2.52 21.26
C GLY A 27 16.78 -1.10 20.69
N LEU A 28 15.69 -0.80 20.00
CA LEU A 28 15.39 0.55 19.51
C LEU A 28 15.05 1.50 20.66
N ARG A 29 14.36 1.00 21.69
CA ARG A 29 14.03 1.77 22.89
C ARG A 29 15.29 2.29 23.60
N GLN A 30 16.33 1.47 23.74
CA GLN A 30 17.60 1.89 24.32
C GLN A 30 18.29 2.99 23.49
N GLN A 31 18.21 2.92 22.17
CA GLN A 31 18.75 3.96 21.28
C GLN A 31 18.00 5.29 21.44
N VAL A 32 16.66 5.23 21.51
CA VAL A 32 15.81 6.41 21.81
C VAL A 32 16.20 7.01 23.16
N GLU A 33 16.26 6.20 24.22
CA GLU A 33 16.59 6.65 25.56
C GLU A 33 17.98 7.31 25.62
N ALA A 34 18.99 6.72 24.96
CA ALA A 34 20.32 7.32 24.86
C ALA A 34 20.30 8.71 24.19
N HIS A 35 19.55 8.86 23.09
CA HIS A 35 19.43 10.18 22.44
C HIS A 35 18.63 11.18 23.30
N LEU A 36 17.63 10.73 24.05
CA LEU A 36 16.86 11.60 24.96
C LEU A 36 17.69 12.12 26.13
N GLU A 37 18.76 11.43 26.53
CA GLU A 37 19.74 11.91 27.50
C GLU A 37 20.56 13.08 26.95
N GLU A 38 20.89 13.04 25.65
CA GLU A 38 21.73 14.02 24.98
C GLU A 38 20.95 15.23 24.42
N CYS A 39 19.71 15.03 23.97
CA CYS A 39 18.92 16.04 23.26
C CYS A 39 17.71 16.53 24.08
N ALA A 40 17.78 17.77 24.58
CA ALA A 40 16.68 18.39 25.33
C ALA A 40 15.42 18.63 24.48
N GLY A 41 15.56 18.93 23.19
CA GLY A 41 14.42 19.17 22.29
C GLY A 41 13.57 17.91 22.08
N CYS A 42 14.22 16.78 21.81
CA CYS A 42 13.53 15.50 21.70
C CYS A 42 12.89 15.07 23.02
N ARG A 43 13.50 15.39 24.16
CA ARG A 43 12.93 15.13 25.49
C ARG A 43 11.64 15.90 25.73
N GLN A 44 11.59 17.18 25.36
CA GLN A 44 10.37 17.99 25.45
C GLN A 44 9.27 17.43 24.54
N MET A 45 9.59 17.12 23.29
CA MET A 45 8.64 16.54 22.34
C MET A 45 8.04 15.22 22.83
N VAL A 46 8.87 14.33 23.39
CA VAL A 46 8.40 13.07 23.99
C VAL A 46 7.50 13.33 25.19
N ALA A 47 7.83 14.29 26.04
CA ALA A 47 6.99 14.64 27.19
C ALA A 47 5.60 15.14 26.74
N ASP A 48 5.55 16.02 25.73
CA ASP A 48 4.30 16.53 25.18
C ASP A 48 3.45 15.42 24.55
N ALA A 49 4.08 14.54 23.78
CA ALA A 49 3.40 13.38 23.19
C ALA A 49 2.86 12.42 24.26
N GLN A 50 3.61 12.19 25.36
CA GLN A 50 3.14 11.39 26.49
C GLN A 50 1.93 12.01 27.18
N LEU A 51 1.90 13.34 27.35
CA LEU A 51 0.74 14.03 27.91
C LEU A 51 -0.50 13.88 27.01
N ALA A 52 -0.32 14.03 25.69
CA ALA A 52 -1.39 13.81 24.72
C ALA A 52 -1.92 12.37 24.76
N TRP A 53 -1.02 11.38 24.79
CA TRP A 53 -1.40 9.97 24.90
C TRP A 53 -2.15 9.65 26.19
N GLN A 54 -1.69 10.17 27.33
CA GLN A 54 -2.40 10.04 28.60
C GLN A 54 -3.78 10.68 28.58
N PHE A 55 -3.96 11.78 27.85
CA PHE A 55 -5.27 12.39 27.67
C PHE A 55 -6.21 11.48 26.87
N VAL A 56 -5.74 10.92 25.76
CA VAL A 56 -6.52 9.98 24.94
C VAL A 56 -6.89 8.71 25.71
N GLN A 57 -5.98 8.17 26.53
CA GLN A 57 -6.24 6.98 27.34
C GLN A 57 -7.33 7.16 28.40
N ARG A 58 -7.70 8.40 28.75
CA ARG A 58 -8.83 8.68 29.66
C ARG A 58 -10.19 8.64 28.96
N ALA A 59 -10.21 8.49 27.63
CA ALA A 59 -11.47 8.40 26.90
C ALA A 59 -12.27 7.17 27.34
N PRO A 60 -13.61 7.30 27.49
CA PRO A 60 -14.45 6.18 27.87
C PRO A 60 -14.41 5.10 26.79
N GLU A 61 -14.39 3.84 27.22
CA GLU A 61 -14.48 2.71 26.30
C GLU A 61 -15.85 2.71 25.60
N VAL A 62 -15.83 2.81 24.28
CA VAL A 62 -17.04 2.82 23.46
C VAL A 62 -17.44 1.36 23.19
N THR A 63 -18.57 0.94 23.76
CA THR A 63 -19.16 -0.37 23.42
C THR A 63 -19.61 -0.36 21.97
N LEU A 64 -18.93 -1.13 21.12
CA LEU A 64 -19.26 -1.23 19.70
C LEU A 64 -20.66 -1.85 19.53
N PRO A 65 -21.60 -1.19 18.82
CA PRO A 65 -22.89 -1.80 18.53
C PRO A 65 -22.72 -3.05 17.66
N PRO A 66 -23.47 -4.14 17.93
CA PRO A 66 -23.28 -5.44 17.28
C PRO A 66 -23.52 -5.41 15.76
N LEU A 67 -24.31 -4.45 15.27
CA LEU A 67 -24.52 -4.21 13.83
C LEU A 67 -23.24 -3.78 13.10
N LEU A 68 -22.32 -3.07 13.76
CA LEU A 68 -21.05 -2.65 13.14
C LEU A 68 -20.12 -3.84 12.90
N THR A 69 -20.01 -4.76 13.86
CA THR A 69 -19.20 -5.97 13.69
C THR A 69 -19.67 -6.79 12.50
N ASN A 70 -20.99 -6.96 12.34
CA ASN A 70 -21.57 -7.70 11.23
C ASN A 70 -21.34 -6.99 9.89
N SER A 71 -21.55 -5.66 9.83
CA SER A 71 -21.30 -4.86 8.62
C SER A 71 -19.84 -4.94 8.18
N ILE A 72 -18.89 -4.79 9.11
CA ILE A 72 -17.45 -4.87 8.80
C ILE A 72 -17.09 -6.26 8.27
N LEU A 73 -17.55 -7.33 8.94
CA LEU A 73 -17.31 -8.70 8.47
C LEU A 73 -17.89 -8.94 7.08
N PHE A 74 -19.10 -8.44 6.81
CA PHE A 74 -19.73 -8.55 5.50
C PHE A 74 -18.92 -7.85 4.40
N HIS A 75 -18.42 -6.63 4.66
CA HIS A 75 -17.60 -5.92 3.69
C HIS A 75 -16.24 -6.59 3.43
N LEU A 76 -15.56 -7.03 4.48
CA LEU A 76 -14.27 -7.73 4.36
C LEU A 76 -14.39 -9.07 3.63
N THR A 77 -15.43 -9.85 3.94
CA THR A 77 -15.67 -11.13 3.26
C THR A 77 -16.05 -10.93 1.80
N ARG A 78 -16.83 -9.89 1.47
CA ARG A 78 -17.23 -9.61 0.08
C ARG A 78 -16.04 -9.22 -0.78
N GLU A 79 -15.18 -8.34 -0.29
CA GLU A 79 -13.95 -7.92 -1.00
C GLU A 79 -12.96 -9.09 -1.16
N ALA A 80 -12.74 -9.87 -0.10
CA ALA A 80 -11.89 -11.07 -0.16
C ALA A 80 -12.45 -12.13 -1.12
N SER A 81 -13.78 -12.27 -1.18
CA SER A 81 -14.46 -13.20 -2.09
C SER A 81 -14.40 -12.75 -3.56
N ALA A 82 -14.48 -11.44 -3.83
CA ALA A 82 -14.39 -10.88 -5.18
C ALA A 82 -12.98 -11.06 -5.79
N TYR A 83 -11.93 -10.89 -4.98
CA TYR A 83 -10.55 -11.17 -5.42
C TYR A 83 -10.31 -12.67 -5.63
N ARG A 84 -10.82 -13.51 -4.70
CA ARG A 84 -10.73 -14.96 -4.85
C ARG A 84 -11.53 -15.46 -6.06
N SER A 85 -12.73 -14.95 -6.35
CA SER A 85 -13.53 -15.45 -7.49
C SER A 85 -12.89 -15.19 -8.84
N GLY A 86 -12.18 -14.07 -9.01
CA GLY A 86 -11.44 -13.79 -10.25
C GLY A 86 -10.26 -14.74 -10.46
N LEU A 87 -9.45 -14.95 -9.42
CA LEU A 87 -8.27 -15.82 -9.47
C LEU A 87 -8.63 -17.31 -9.47
N TRP A 88 -9.57 -17.75 -8.63
CA TRP A 88 -10.05 -19.14 -8.61
C TRP A 88 -10.84 -19.46 -9.90
N GLY A 89 -11.62 -18.53 -10.43
CA GLY A 89 -12.34 -18.72 -11.70
C GLY A 89 -11.40 -18.81 -12.91
N TRP A 90 -10.32 -18.00 -12.94
CA TRP A 90 -9.26 -18.14 -13.95
C TRP A 90 -8.47 -19.43 -13.77
N LEU A 91 -8.15 -19.81 -12.53
CA LEU A 91 -7.42 -21.03 -12.23
C LEU A 91 -8.25 -22.26 -12.59
N GLU A 92 -9.55 -22.32 -12.28
CA GLU A 92 -10.44 -23.42 -12.69
C GLU A 92 -10.52 -23.55 -14.20
N ARG A 93 -10.59 -22.44 -14.94
CA ARG A 93 -10.54 -22.48 -16.41
C ARG A 93 -9.20 -23.01 -16.93
N PHE A 94 -8.11 -22.73 -16.22
CA PHE A 94 -6.77 -23.23 -16.55
C PHE A 94 -6.52 -24.67 -16.05
N LEU A 95 -7.24 -25.13 -15.02
CA LEU A 95 -7.17 -26.46 -14.44
C LEU A 95 -8.15 -27.46 -15.07
N GLU A 96 -9.24 -26.98 -15.68
CA GLU A 96 -10.16 -27.76 -16.52
C GLU A 96 -9.42 -28.67 -17.53
N PRO A 97 -8.42 -28.18 -18.30
CA PRO A 97 -7.64 -29.03 -19.20
C PRO A 97 -6.62 -29.93 -18.49
N VAL A 98 -6.27 -29.64 -17.24
CA VAL A 98 -5.27 -30.37 -16.43
C VAL A 98 -5.88 -31.57 -15.70
N LEU A 99 -7.18 -31.59 -15.46
CA LEU A 99 -7.90 -32.76 -14.90
C LEU A 99 -8.13 -33.90 -15.92
N GLN A 100 -7.53 -33.84 -17.11
CA GLN A 100 -7.51 -34.98 -18.02
C GLN A 100 -6.53 -36.06 -17.50
N PRO A 101 -6.90 -37.36 -17.54
CA PRO A 101 -6.19 -38.45 -16.86
C PRO A 101 -4.71 -38.61 -17.24
N ARG A 102 -4.30 -38.05 -18.37
CA ARG A 102 -2.92 -38.09 -18.88
C ARG A 102 -1.93 -37.16 -18.17
N PHE A 103 -2.39 -36.06 -17.55
CA PHE A 103 -1.50 -35.12 -16.85
C PHE A 103 -1.29 -35.43 -15.36
N ALA A 104 -2.17 -36.24 -14.77
CA ALA A 104 -2.05 -36.69 -13.38
C ALA A 104 -0.74 -37.45 -13.12
N MET A 105 -0.30 -38.28 -14.08
CA MET A 105 0.93 -39.06 -13.94
C MET A 105 2.19 -38.20 -13.97
N GLY A 106 2.20 -37.13 -14.77
CA GLY A 106 3.30 -36.17 -14.84
C GLY A 106 3.43 -35.34 -13.56
N MET A 107 2.31 -34.82 -13.03
CA MET A 107 2.32 -34.08 -11.76
C MET A 107 2.66 -34.97 -10.56
N ALA A 108 2.20 -36.22 -10.54
CA ALA A 108 2.61 -37.17 -9.51
C ALA A 108 4.13 -37.35 -9.48
N MET A 109 4.77 -37.47 -10.66
CA MET A 109 6.22 -37.62 -10.78
C MET A 109 7.00 -36.35 -10.37
N THR A 110 6.52 -35.15 -10.71
CA THR A 110 7.21 -33.91 -10.29
C THR A 110 7.10 -33.69 -8.79
N ILE A 111 5.93 -33.93 -8.20
CA ILE A 111 5.72 -33.84 -6.75
C ILE A 111 6.59 -34.87 -6.02
N LEU A 112 6.68 -36.11 -6.53
CA LEU A 112 7.55 -37.15 -5.98
C LEU A 112 9.02 -36.77 -6.07
N SER A 113 9.46 -36.26 -7.22
CA SER A 113 10.84 -35.82 -7.44
C SER A 113 11.21 -34.67 -6.48
N ILE A 114 10.35 -33.66 -6.36
CA ILE A 114 10.55 -32.54 -5.43
C ILE A 114 10.52 -33.02 -3.97
N SER A 115 9.63 -33.97 -3.62
CA SER A 115 9.59 -34.58 -2.28
C SER A 115 10.87 -35.36 -1.97
N LEU A 116 11.40 -36.12 -2.92
CA LEU A 116 12.64 -36.88 -2.75
C LEU A 116 13.85 -35.95 -2.65
N LEU A 117 13.92 -34.91 -3.49
CA LEU A 117 14.95 -33.88 -3.40
C LEU A 117 14.88 -33.11 -2.07
N GLY A 118 13.68 -32.75 -1.63
CA GLY A 118 13.46 -32.08 -0.34
C GLY A 118 13.87 -32.96 0.84
N ARG A 119 13.59 -34.26 0.79
CA ARG A 119 14.03 -35.23 1.81
C ARG A 119 15.54 -35.49 1.81
N PHE A 120 16.22 -35.29 0.68
CA PHE A 120 17.64 -35.57 0.53
C PHE A 120 18.52 -34.32 0.75
N ALA A 121 18.04 -33.14 0.36
CA ALA A 121 18.74 -31.87 0.52
C ALA A 121 18.51 -31.22 1.91
N LEU A 122 17.33 -31.42 2.51
CA LEU A 122 17.12 -31.14 3.93
C LEU A 122 17.40 -32.44 4.68
N GLY A 123 18.58 -32.55 5.29
CA GLY A 123 19.10 -33.75 5.94
C GLY A 123 18.17 -34.45 6.95
N PRO A 124 18.62 -35.58 7.56
CA PRO A 124 17.78 -36.54 8.26
C PRO A 124 16.83 -35.85 9.23
N GLN A 125 15.55 -35.85 8.87
CA GLN A 125 14.50 -35.27 9.69
C GLN A 125 14.41 -36.06 10.98
N ARG A 126 14.97 -35.52 12.07
CA ARG A 126 14.45 -35.82 13.42
C ARG A 126 12.94 -35.66 13.33
N PRO A 127 12.14 -36.60 13.86
CA PRO A 127 10.68 -36.59 13.72
C PRO A 127 10.16 -35.25 14.23
N ARG A 128 9.94 -34.31 13.31
CA ARG A 128 9.29 -33.05 13.60
C ARG A 128 7.84 -33.42 13.78
N ARG A 129 7.48 -33.50 15.06
CA ARG A 129 6.12 -33.59 15.55
C ARG A 129 5.26 -32.57 14.79
N TRP A 130 4.35 -33.09 13.97
CA TRP A 130 3.48 -32.29 13.10
C TRP A 130 2.55 -31.35 13.86
N GLU A 131 2.47 -31.51 15.19
CA GLU A 131 1.72 -30.64 16.10
C GLU A 131 2.36 -29.24 16.31
N GLU A 132 3.61 -29.01 15.87
CA GLU A 132 4.32 -27.73 16.10
C GLU A 132 4.47 -26.84 14.87
N LEU A 133 4.07 -27.30 13.67
CA LEU A 133 3.89 -26.41 12.52
C LEU A 133 2.54 -25.69 12.64
N HIS A 134 2.43 -24.76 13.59
CA HIS A 134 1.33 -23.79 13.58
C HIS A 134 1.68 -22.65 12.60
N PRO A 135 1.03 -22.57 11.42
CA PRO A 135 1.30 -21.52 10.43
C PRO A 135 1.05 -20.11 10.99
N VAL A 136 0.29 -20.01 12.08
CA VAL A 136 -0.04 -18.77 12.77
C VAL A 136 1.19 -18.08 13.38
N ARG A 137 2.20 -18.82 13.87
CA ARG A 137 3.40 -18.21 14.48
C ARG A 137 4.41 -17.69 13.44
N VAL A 138 4.43 -18.30 12.25
CA VAL A 138 5.22 -17.80 11.12
C VAL A 138 4.56 -16.55 10.55
N TRP A 139 3.22 -16.52 10.49
CA TRP A 139 2.47 -15.34 10.01
C TRP A 139 2.45 -14.17 11.01
N SER A 140 2.43 -14.43 12.33
CA SER A 140 2.43 -13.35 13.33
C SER A 140 3.74 -12.56 13.38
N GLY A 141 4.86 -13.16 12.95
CA GLY A 141 6.14 -12.46 12.78
C GLY A 141 6.17 -11.52 11.56
N VAL A 142 5.38 -11.83 10.53
CA VAL A 142 5.31 -11.06 9.28
C VAL A 142 4.29 -9.91 9.39
N GLN A 143 3.20 -10.10 10.15
CA GLN A 143 2.13 -9.09 10.26
C GLN A 143 2.52 -7.81 11.03
N LEU A 144 3.42 -7.87 12.02
CA LEU A 144 3.87 -6.64 12.70
C LEU A 144 4.89 -5.83 11.88
N GLN A 145 5.64 -6.47 10.98
CA GLN A 145 6.58 -5.79 10.08
C GLN A 145 5.86 -5.00 8.98
N ALA A 146 4.70 -5.49 8.52
CA ALA A 146 3.95 -4.87 7.45
C ALA A 146 3.47 -3.44 7.77
N ARG A 147 3.12 -3.14 9.04
CA ARG A 147 2.65 -1.81 9.46
C ARG A 147 3.78 -0.76 9.50
N ARG A 148 5.01 -1.17 9.83
CA ARG A 148 6.17 -0.27 9.83
C ARG A 148 6.61 0.11 8.42
N VAL A 149 6.60 -0.87 7.50
CA VAL A 149 6.99 -0.65 6.11
C VAL A 149 5.92 0.14 5.34
N THR A 150 4.63 -0.04 5.64
CA THR A 150 3.56 0.73 4.99
C THR A 150 3.56 2.20 5.39
N ASN A 151 3.79 2.54 6.66
CA ASN A 151 3.90 3.95 7.08
C ASN A 151 5.16 4.63 6.51
N ALA A 152 6.27 3.90 6.37
CA ALA A 152 7.47 4.39 5.69
C ALA A 152 7.22 4.63 4.17
N LEU A 153 6.43 3.76 3.52
CA LEU A 153 6.03 3.90 2.11
C LEU A 153 5.06 5.07 1.87
N VAL A 154 4.17 5.36 2.83
CA VAL A 154 3.20 6.47 2.72
C VAL A 154 3.90 7.83 2.84
N ARG A 155 4.87 8.00 3.73
CA ARG A 155 5.66 9.25 3.81
C ARG A 155 6.53 9.48 2.57
N GLN A 156 6.92 8.42 1.84
CA GLN A 156 7.63 8.55 0.56
C GLN A 156 6.73 9.11 -0.57
N TYR A 157 5.40 9.09 -0.40
CA TYR A 157 4.44 9.73 -1.30
C TYR A 157 4.20 11.21 -0.99
N GLU A 158 4.32 11.63 0.28
CA GLU A 158 4.12 13.03 0.68
C GLU A 158 5.31 13.92 0.29
N ASP A 159 6.51 13.35 0.15
CA ASP A 159 7.74 14.13 -0.08
C ASP A 159 8.17 14.26 -1.56
N LEU A 160 7.58 13.50 -2.49
CA LEU A 160 7.99 13.53 -3.91
C LEU A 160 6.94 14.15 -4.83
N ARG A 161 7.14 15.44 -5.15
CA ARG A 161 7.00 16.03 -6.50
C ARG A 161 5.59 16.15 -7.12
N VAL A 162 4.60 15.37 -6.68
CA VAL A 162 3.25 15.35 -7.24
C VAL A 162 2.50 16.65 -6.96
N VAL A 163 2.67 17.22 -5.75
CA VAL A 163 1.99 18.47 -5.38
C VAL A 163 2.54 19.68 -6.14
N TRP A 164 3.83 19.68 -6.51
CA TRP A 164 4.40 20.73 -7.37
C TRP A 164 3.89 20.59 -8.81
N GLU A 165 3.82 19.37 -9.33
CA GLU A 165 3.37 19.13 -10.71
C GLU A 165 1.87 19.38 -10.91
N ILE A 166 1.04 19.10 -9.89
CA ILE A 166 -0.38 19.48 -9.91
C ILE A 166 -0.53 21.00 -9.90
N ARG A 167 0.24 21.72 -9.08
CA ARG A 167 0.19 23.19 -9.01
C ARG A 167 0.60 23.83 -10.33
N ASN A 168 1.67 23.33 -10.95
CA ASN A 168 2.13 23.80 -12.25
C ASN A 168 1.08 23.55 -13.36
N ARG A 169 0.43 22.38 -13.38
CA ARG A 169 -0.61 22.08 -14.37
C ARG A 169 -1.87 22.95 -14.20
N LEU A 170 -2.22 23.31 -12.97
CA LEU A 170 -3.36 24.20 -12.70
C LEU A 170 -3.10 25.64 -13.14
N GLU A 171 -1.89 26.15 -12.94
CA GLU A 171 -1.51 27.50 -13.42
C GLU A 171 -1.51 27.58 -14.95
N GLN A 172 -0.98 26.55 -15.61
CA GLN A 172 -1.07 26.40 -17.07
C GLN A 172 -2.53 26.47 -17.56
N TRP A 173 -3.45 25.73 -16.93
CA TRP A 173 -4.86 25.72 -17.34
C TRP A 173 -5.55 27.04 -17.06
N ALA A 174 -5.24 27.67 -15.93
CA ALA A 174 -5.76 28.99 -15.59
C ALA A 174 -5.33 30.06 -16.61
N GLU A 175 -4.08 29.99 -17.09
CA GLU A 175 -3.57 30.89 -18.14
C GLU A 175 -4.22 30.62 -19.50
N GLN A 176 -4.48 29.36 -19.82
CA GLN A 176 -5.12 28.96 -21.08
C GLN A 176 -6.58 29.44 -21.15
N VAL A 177 -7.33 29.30 -20.05
CA VAL A 177 -8.69 29.85 -19.95
C VAL A 177 -8.68 31.38 -20.04
N ARG A 178 -7.70 32.05 -19.42
CA ARG A 178 -7.56 33.50 -19.50
C ARG A 178 -7.31 33.97 -20.94
N ASN A 179 -6.38 33.33 -21.65
CA ASN A 179 -6.08 33.66 -23.05
C ASN A 179 -7.25 33.34 -24.00
N THR A 180 -8.03 32.28 -23.76
CA THR A 180 -9.25 32.01 -24.53
C THR A 180 -10.38 33.00 -24.22
N THR A 181 -10.38 33.60 -23.02
CA THR A 181 -11.38 34.60 -22.63
C THR A 181 -11.02 36.00 -23.17
N ASP A 182 -9.73 36.29 -23.36
CA ASP A 182 -9.23 37.56 -23.91
C ASP A 182 -9.00 37.57 -25.43
N GLU A 183 -9.07 36.43 -26.13
CA GLU A 183 -9.04 36.41 -27.60
C GLU A 183 -10.36 36.96 -28.18
N PRO A 184 -10.34 38.04 -28.98
CA PRO A 184 -11.54 38.50 -29.67
C PRO A 184 -11.95 37.43 -30.68
N VAL A 185 -13.19 36.94 -30.57
CA VAL A 185 -13.80 36.01 -31.54
C VAL A 185 -13.74 36.65 -32.94
N VAL A 186 -12.74 36.27 -33.74
CA VAL A 186 -12.68 36.61 -35.16
C VAL A 186 -13.54 35.60 -35.91
N GLU A 187 -14.79 35.97 -36.11
CA GLU A 187 -15.77 35.33 -36.99
C GLU A 187 -15.20 35.20 -38.42
N GLN A 188 -14.64 34.03 -38.75
CA GLN A 188 -14.29 33.68 -40.12
C GLN A 188 -15.53 33.17 -40.85
N ARG A 189 -16.24 34.10 -41.50
CA ARG A 189 -17.31 33.82 -42.45
C ARG A 189 -16.73 33.11 -43.69
N PRO A 190 -17.18 31.89 -44.07
CA PRO A 190 -16.62 31.19 -45.24
C PRO A 190 -17.02 31.91 -46.53
N ALA A 191 -16.01 32.19 -47.37
CA ALA A 191 -16.16 32.83 -48.66
C ALA A 191 -16.59 31.81 -49.74
N GLY A 192 -17.73 32.09 -50.37
CA GLY A 192 -18.01 31.91 -51.80
C GLY A 192 -17.73 30.55 -52.44
N SER A 193 -18.79 29.77 -52.61
CA SER A 193 -18.89 28.65 -53.54
C SER A 193 -18.74 29.10 -55.01
N GLU A 194 -17.82 28.48 -55.74
CA GLU A 194 -17.75 28.50 -57.21
C GLU A 194 -18.95 27.75 -57.81
N GLU A 195 -19.71 28.43 -58.68
CA GLU A 195 -20.80 27.89 -59.50
C GLU A 195 -20.25 27.12 -60.72
N PRO A 196 -20.79 25.94 -61.08
CA PRO A 196 -20.47 25.28 -62.36
C PRO A 196 -21.44 25.74 -63.47
N PRO A 197 -21.04 25.66 -64.76
CA PRO A 197 -21.86 26.12 -65.87
C PRO A 197 -22.88 25.05 -66.29
N GLN A 198 -24.12 25.45 -66.56
CA GLN A 198 -25.06 24.65 -67.35
C GLN A 198 -25.74 25.49 -68.44
N GLU A 199 -25.60 24.98 -69.66
CA GLU A 199 -26.27 25.39 -70.90
C GLU A 199 -27.80 25.33 -70.79
N GLY A 200 -28.46 26.25 -71.51
CA GLY A 200 -29.91 26.32 -71.61
C GLY A 200 -30.33 27.26 -72.75
N GLU A 201 -30.03 26.83 -73.97
CA GLU A 201 -30.58 27.35 -75.22
C GLU A 201 -32.07 27.00 -75.31
N ASN A 202 -32.95 27.98 -75.57
CA ASN A 202 -33.95 27.90 -76.65
C ASN A 202 -34.68 29.24 -76.87
N PRO A 203 -35.26 29.48 -78.07
CA PRO A 203 -36.53 28.83 -78.47
C PRO A 203 -36.49 27.95 -79.72
#